data_AF-A0A429WT32-F1
#
_entry.id   AF-A0A429WT32-F1
#
_cell.length_a   1.000
_cell.length_b   1.000
_cell.length_c   1.000
_cell.angle_alpha   90.00
_cell.angle_beta   90.00
_cell.angle_gamma   90.00
#
_symmetry.space_group_name_H-M   'P 1'
#
loop_
_entity.id
_entity.type
_entity.pdbx_description
1 polymer ?
#
loop_
_entity_poly.entity_id
_entity_poly.type
_entity_poly.pdbx_seq_one_letter_code
_entity_poly.pdbx_strand_id
1 'polypeptide(L)'
;MSRALFALVLLLLACSAQAQREPPSSIEIRSAYCISVLNGRARDAQMHASLPAPRSLQESFRELQAGYEQDVRRLRSYLVPRMKHLDGEALLAAADRGQSDVNSFLRTQLACNTRCDAKPAPVPDASAKNNACLGACSAEDPAADRVKACSPVNWL
;
A
#
# COMPACT_ATOMS: atom_id res chain seq x y z
N MET A 1 -19.63 -55.08 -15.06
CA MET A 1 -19.58 -54.32 -13.79
C MET A 1 -18.37 -53.37 -13.71
N SER A 2 -17.21 -53.72 -14.28
CA SER A 2 -15.96 -52.93 -14.19
C SER A 2 -15.99 -51.54 -14.85
N ARG A 3 -16.79 -51.34 -15.91
CA ARG A 3 -16.91 -50.04 -16.61
C ARG A 3 -17.64 -48.96 -15.80
N ALA A 4 -18.64 -49.34 -15.02
CA ALA A 4 -19.41 -48.41 -14.18
C ALA A 4 -18.60 -47.92 -12.98
N LEU A 5 -17.77 -48.81 -12.40
CA LEU A 5 -16.82 -48.46 -11.33
C LEU A 5 -15.75 -47.47 -11.80
N PHE A 6 -15.20 -47.66 -13.01
CA PHE A 6 -14.24 -46.73 -13.59
C PHE A 6 -14.84 -45.33 -13.83
N ALA A 7 -16.07 -45.25 -14.32
CA ALA A 7 -16.76 -43.98 -14.53
C ALA A 7 -17.04 -43.25 -13.20
N LEU A 8 -17.43 -43.99 -12.15
CA LEU A 8 -17.66 -43.42 -10.82
C LEU A 8 -16.37 -42.88 -10.19
N VAL A 9 -15.26 -43.60 -10.32
CA VAL A 9 -13.94 -43.16 -9.84
C VAL A 9 -13.47 -41.90 -10.57
N LEU A 10 -13.66 -41.82 -11.89
CA LEU A 10 -13.34 -40.63 -12.68
C LEU A 10 -14.20 -39.41 -12.29
N LEU A 11 -15.49 -39.61 -11.98
CA LEU A 11 -16.37 -38.55 -11.49
C LEU A 11 -15.98 -38.04 -10.09
N LEU A 12 -15.58 -38.94 -9.18
CA LEU A 12 -15.11 -38.57 -7.84
C LEU A 12 -13.77 -37.83 -7.87
N LEU A 13 -12.86 -38.22 -8.77
CA LEU A 13 -11.59 -37.51 -9.01
C LEU A 13 -11.81 -36.11 -9.61
N ALA A 14 -12.81 -35.93 -10.47
CA ALA A 14 -13.15 -34.62 -11.05
C ALA A 14 -13.71 -33.63 -10.01
N CYS A 15 -14.51 -34.09 -9.04
CA CYS A 15 -15.00 -33.23 -7.95
C CYS A 15 -13.91 -32.82 -6.94
N SER A 16 -12.84 -33.62 -6.81
CA SER A 16 -11.76 -33.37 -5.84
C SER A 16 -10.80 -32.25 -6.29
N ALA A 17 -10.81 -31.88 -7.58
CA ALA A 17 -9.91 -30.88 -8.14
C ALA A 17 -10.42 -29.43 -8.00
N GLN A 18 -11.67 -29.24 -7.56
CA GLN A 18 -12.21 -27.93 -7.20
C GLN A 18 -12.02 -27.66 -5.70
N ALA A 19 -10.78 -27.63 -5.24
CA ALA A 19 -10.46 -26.85 -4.04
C ALA A 19 -10.73 -25.37 -4.39
N GLN A 20 -11.99 -24.93 -4.19
CA GLN A 20 -12.37 -23.54 -4.37
C GLN A 20 -11.54 -22.71 -3.40
N ARG A 21 -10.74 -21.80 -3.95
CA ARG A 21 -10.01 -20.82 -3.15
C ARG A 21 -11.02 -19.98 -2.36
N GLU A 22 -10.71 -19.73 -1.09
CA GLU A 22 -11.55 -18.93 -0.22
C GLU A 22 -11.48 -17.46 -0.65
N PRO A 23 -12.61 -16.73 -0.72
CA PRO A 23 -12.58 -15.30 -0.95
C PRO A 23 -11.81 -14.60 0.20
N PRO A 24 -10.87 -13.67 -0.08
CA PRO A 24 -10.15 -12.98 0.97
C PRO A 24 -11.07 -12.14 1.84
N SER A 25 -10.81 -12.15 3.14
CA SER A 25 -11.40 -11.23 4.11
C SER A 25 -10.99 -9.78 3.84
N SER A 26 -11.71 -8.83 4.46
CA SER A 26 -11.37 -7.41 4.37
C SER A 26 -9.96 -7.09 4.87
N ILE A 27 -9.44 -7.83 5.84
CA ILE A 27 -8.08 -7.67 6.37
C ILE A 27 -7.04 -8.13 5.34
N GLU A 28 -7.29 -9.21 4.62
CA GLU A 28 -6.39 -9.73 3.59
C GLU A 28 -6.36 -8.82 2.35
N ILE A 29 -7.52 -8.34 1.91
CA ILE A 29 -7.63 -7.31 0.86
C ILE A 29 -6.88 -6.04 1.28
N ARG A 30 -7.09 -5.55 2.50
CA ARG A 30 -6.40 -4.35 3.02
C ARG A 30 -4.90 -4.58 3.13
N SER A 31 -4.47 -5.78 3.52
CA SER A 31 -3.05 -6.13 3.61
C SER A 31 -2.38 -6.12 2.23
N ALA A 32 -3.00 -6.74 1.22
CA ALA A 32 -2.49 -6.72 -0.15
C ALA A 32 -2.39 -5.29 -0.70
N TYR A 33 -3.44 -4.49 -0.51
CA TYR A 33 -3.46 -3.06 -0.87
C TYR A 33 -2.33 -2.28 -0.17
N CYS A 34 -2.21 -2.41 1.16
CA CYS A 34 -1.25 -1.63 1.93
C CYS A 34 0.20 -2.06 1.72
N ILE A 35 0.48 -3.33 1.38
CA ILE A 35 1.83 -3.75 0.99
C ILE A 35 2.30 -2.94 -0.23
N SER A 36 1.46 -2.80 -1.27
CA SER A 36 1.81 -2.01 -2.46
C SER A 36 2.00 -0.54 -2.13
N VAL A 37 1.09 0.05 -1.34
CA VAL A 37 1.18 1.46 -0.92
C VAL A 37 2.48 1.73 -0.16
N LEU A 38 2.77 0.93 0.87
CA LEU A 38 3.94 1.14 1.72
C LEU A 38 5.24 0.90 0.97
N ASN A 39 5.29 -0.08 0.05
CA ASN A 39 6.45 -0.25 -0.83
C ASN A 39 6.66 0.99 -1.72
N GLY A 40 5.59 1.59 -2.24
CA GLY A 40 5.67 2.85 -2.99
C GLY A 40 6.23 4.00 -2.16
N ARG A 41 5.73 4.16 -0.93
CA ARG A 41 6.22 5.21 0.00
C ARG A 41 7.64 4.96 0.48
N ALA A 42 8.05 3.71 0.68
CA ALA A 42 9.42 3.36 1.03
C ALA A 42 10.39 3.74 -0.09
N ARG A 43 10.05 3.46 -1.36
CA ARG A 43 10.84 3.88 -2.52
C ARG A 43 10.95 5.40 -2.65
N ASP A 44 9.85 6.11 -2.41
CA ASP A 44 9.81 7.57 -2.41
C ASP A 44 10.71 8.16 -1.31
N ALA A 45 10.59 7.65 -0.08
CA ALA A 45 11.45 8.05 1.03
C ALA A 45 12.93 7.76 0.75
N GLN A 46 13.25 6.59 0.17
CA GLN A 46 14.61 6.23 -0.25
C GLN A 46 15.15 7.22 -1.29
N MET A 47 14.34 7.58 -2.29
CA MET A 47 14.71 8.56 -3.32
C MET A 47 15.06 9.90 -2.67
N HIS A 48 14.19 10.42 -1.79
CA HIS A 48 14.42 11.67 -1.09
C HIS A 48 15.63 11.64 -0.14
N ALA A 49 15.86 10.52 0.55
CA ALA A 49 17.05 10.32 1.38
C ALA A 49 18.37 10.33 0.58
N SER A 50 18.30 10.10 -0.74
CA SER A 50 19.45 10.07 -1.64
C SER A 50 19.74 11.43 -2.31
N LEU A 51 18.82 12.39 -2.22
CA LEU A 51 19.00 13.72 -2.79
C LEU A 51 19.92 14.59 -1.92
N PRO A 52 20.69 15.52 -2.50
CA PRO A 52 21.44 16.50 -1.73
C PRO A 52 20.52 17.33 -0.83
N ALA A 53 20.64 17.16 0.47
CA ALA A 53 19.82 17.81 1.48
C ALA A 53 20.59 17.88 2.82
N PRO A 54 20.16 18.72 3.78
CA PRO A 54 20.71 18.69 5.13
C PRO A 54 20.64 17.27 5.70
N ARG A 55 21.70 16.87 6.44
CA ARG A 55 21.82 15.51 7.01
C ARG A 55 20.59 15.09 7.83
N SER A 56 20.06 16.01 8.64
CA SER A 56 18.86 15.77 9.44
C SER A 56 17.64 15.40 8.59
N LEU A 57 17.46 16.05 7.43
CA LEU A 57 16.36 15.75 6.52
C LEU A 57 16.54 14.39 5.85
N GLN A 58 17.76 14.06 5.43
CA GLN A 58 18.08 12.73 4.90
C GLN A 58 17.84 11.63 5.94
N GLU A 59 18.22 11.86 7.20
CA GLU A 59 17.97 10.94 8.32
C GLU A 59 16.46 10.75 8.56
N SER A 60 15.66 11.83 8.56
CA SER A 60 14.20 11.72 8.66
C SER A 60 13.58 10.87 7.54
N PHE A 61 14.06 11.00 6.30
CA PHE A 61 13.59 10.15 5.20
C PHE A 61 14.01 8.68 5.36
N ARG A 62 15.21 8.41 5.89
CA ARG A 62 15.65 7.03 6.20
C ARG A 62 14.81 6.40 7.31
N GLU A 63 14.45 7.17 8.33
CA GLU A 63 13.56 6.71 9.40
C GLU A 63 12.15 6.39 8.85
N LEU A 64 11.61 7.25 7.99
CA LEU A 64 10.34 6.99 7.30
C LEU A 64 10.40 5.71 6.44
N GLN A 65 11.46 5.55 5.64
CA GLN A 65 11.68 4.33 4.86
C GLN A 65 11.68 3.09 5.75
N ALA A 66 12.48 3.11 6.83
CA ALA A 66 12.59 1.99 7.76
C ALA A 66 11.24 1.64 8.41
N GLY A 67 10.45 2.66 8.77
CA GLY A 67 9.08 2.48 9.29
C GLY A 67 8.15 1.80 8.29
N TYR A 68 8.13 2.25 7.03
CA TYR A 68 7.31 1.60 5.99
C TYR A 68 7.75 0.17 5.70
N GLU A 69 9.05 -0.10 5.65
CA GLU A 69 9.57 -1.45 5.47
C GLU A 69 9.21 -2.38 6.64
N GLN A 70 9.20 -1.86 7.87
CA GLN A 70 8.74 -2.61 9.04
C GLN A 70 7.25 -2.96 8.94
N ASP A 71 6.41 -2.00 8.57
CA ASP A 71 4.98 -2.22 8.35
C ASP A 71 4.74 -3.24 7.23
N VAL A 72 5.49 -3.18 6.12
CA VAL A 72 5.45 -4.19 5.04
C VAL A 72 5.83 -5.58 5.54
N ARG A 73 6.89 -5.70 6.37
CA ARG A 73 7.28 -6.99 6.95
C ARG A 73 6.15 -7.58 7.80
N ARG A 74 5.46 -6.76 8.60
CA ARG A 74 4.32 -7.18 9.42
C ARG A 74 3.13 -7.64 8.56
N LEU A 75 2.79 -6.89 7.50
CA LEU A 75 1.72 -7.29 6.59
C LEU A 75 2.04 -8.59 5.84
N ARG A 76 3.29 -8.76 5.39
CA ARG A 76 3.72 -9.97 4.70
C ARG A 76 3.73 -11.19 5.62
N SER A 77 4.16 -11.06 6.88
CA SER A 77 4.14 -12.17 7.84
C SER A 77 2.71 -12.65 8.12
N TYR A 78 1.72 -11.76 8.04
CA TYR A 78 0.31 -12.12 8.10
C TYR A 78 -0.21 -12.73 6.78
N LEU A 79 -0.04 -12.06 5.64
CA LEU A 79 -0.74 -12.43 4.41
C LEU A 79 -0.11 -13.64 3.70
N VAL A 80 1.22 -13.68 3.57
CA VAL A 80 1.92 -14.65 2.71
C VAL A 80 1.59 -16.11 3.06
N PRO A 81 1.58 -16.54 4.35
CA PRO A 81 1.24 -17.92 4.69
C PRO A 81 -0.19 -18.33 4.29
N ARG A 82 -1.10 -17.36 4.14
CA ARG A 82 -2.53 -17.58 3.85
C ARG A 82 -2.81 -17.61 2.34
N MET A 83 -2.00 -16.93 1.52
CA MET A 83 -2.22 -16.77 0.08
C MET A 83 -2.47 -18.08 -0.69
N LYS A 84 -1.90 -19.21 -0.26
CA LYS A 84 -2.11 -20.51 -0.92
C LYS A 84 -3.58 -20.98 -0.93
N HIS A 85 -4.39 -20.46 -0.01
CA HIS A 85 -5.78 -20.85 0.17
C HIS A 85 -6.77 -19.78 -0.29
N LEU A 86 -6.27 -18.58 -0.61
CA LEU A 86 -7.09 -17.41 -0.94
C LEU A 86 -7.22 -17.22 -2.44
N ASP A 87 -8.30 -16.57 -2.87
CA ASP A 87 -8.42 -16.09 -4.24
C ASP A 87 -7.36 -15.02 -4.53
N GLY A 88 -6.35 -15.43 -5.30
CA GLY A 88 -5.24 -14.59 -5.71
C GLY A 88 -5.64 -13.44 -6.64
N GLU A 89 -6.75 -13.54 -7.38
CA GLU A 89 -7.19 -12.47 -8.29
C GLU A 89 -7.66 -11.25 -7.49
N ALA A 90 -8.46 -11.46 -6.44
CA ALA A 90 -8.89 -10.39 -5.54
C ALA A 90 -7.71 -9.73 -4.81
N LEU A 91 -6.71 -10.51 -4.38
CA LEU A 91 -5.49 -9.98 -3.76
C LEU A 91 -4.65 -9.16 -4.76
N LEU A 92 -4.53 -9.64 -6.00
CA LEU A 92 -3.81 -8.94 -7.06
C LEU A 92 -4.50 -7.61 -7.40
N ALA A 93 -5.81 -7.61 -7.59
CA ALA A 93 -6.59 -6.40 -7.84
C ALA A 93 -6.44 -5.36 -6.71
N ALA A 94 -6.40 -5.81 -5.45
CA ALA A 94 -6.14 -4.94 -4.31
C ALA A 94 -4.71 -4.36 -4.34
N ALA A 95 -3.71 -5.17 -4.67
CA ALA A 95 -2.32 -4.74 -4.80
C ALA A 95 -2.13 -3.74 -5.95
N ASP A 96 -2.75 -3.96 -7.11
CA ASP A 96 -2.72 -3.08 -8.27
C ASP A 96 -3.37 -1.73 -7.96
N ARG A 97 -4.53 -1.76 -7.29
CA ARG A 97 -5.18 -0.55 -6.80
C ARG A 97 -4.28 0.22 -5.84
N GLY A 98 -3.64 -0.47 -4.90
CA GLY A 98 -2.69 0.15 -3.97
C GLY A 98 -1.51 0.81 -4.67
N GLN A 99 -0.99 0.18 -5.73
CA GLN A 99 0.10 0.74 -6.54
C GLN A 99 -0.36 1.97 -7.35
N SER A 100 -1.58 1.96 -7.89
CA SER A 100 -2.16 3.12 -8.57
C SER A 100 -2.40 4.28 -7.60
N ASP A 101 -3.00 4.00 -6.45
CA ASP A 101 -3.35 4.98 -5.43
C ASP A 101 -2.11 5.67 -4.85
N VAL A 102 -1.03 4.92 -4.54
CA VAL A 102 0.22 5.54 -4.07
C VAL A 102 0.88 6.39 -5.15
N ASN A 103 0.84 5.97 -6.42
CA ASN A 103 1.40 6.76 -7.51
C ASN A 103 0.63 8.07 -7.73
N SER A 104 -0.71 8.03 -7.64
CA SER A 104 -1.54 9.24 -7.66
C SER A 104 -1.17 10.16 -6.51
N PHE A 105 -1.18 9.61 -5.29
CA PHE A 105 -0.91 10.35 -4.07
C PHE A 105 0.45 11.06 -4.13
N LEU A 106 1.52 10.36 -4.51
CA LEU A 106 2.86 10.95 -4.61
C LEU A 106 2.96 12.05 -5.66
N ARG A 107 2.28 11.90 -6.82
CA ARG A 107 2.20 12.97 -7.83
C ARG A 107 1.48 14.20 -7.28
N THR A 108 0.37 13.99 -6.57
CA THR A 108 -0.37 15.09 -5.93
C THR A 108 0.49 15.78 -4.88
N GLN A 109 1.19 15.03 -4.01
CA GLN A 109 2.12 15.59 -3.03
C GLN A 109 3.19 16.48 -3.68
N LEU A 110 3.79 16.03 -4.78
CA LEU A 110 4.78 16.83 -5.53
C LEU A 110 4.16 18.13 -6.07
N ALA A 111 2.99 18.05 -6.70
CA ALA A 111 2.28 19.22 -7.22
C ALA A 111 1.89 20.18 -6.09
N CYS A 112 1.48 19.67 -4.93
CA CYS A 112 1.13 20.46 -3.76
C CYS A 112 2.35 21.16 -3.17
N ASN A 113 3.50 20.50 -3.11
CA ASN A 113 4.74 21.15 -2.67
C ASN A 113 5.09 22.34 -3.58
N THR A 114 4.94 22.20 -4.91
CA THR A 114 5.16 23.31 -5.85
C THR A 114 4.11 24.42 -5.71
N ARG A 115 2.84 24.06 -5.51
CA ARG A 115 1.73 25.02 -5.38
C ARG A 115 1.79 25.81 -4.07
N CYS A 116 2.17 25.15 -2.99
CA CYS A 116 2.19 25.73 -1.65
C CYS A 116 3.54 26.37 -1.31
N ASP A 117 4.53 26.28 -2.18
CA ASP A 117 5.87 26.82 -1.96
C ASP A 117 5.82 28.33 -1.65
N ALA A 118 5.85 28.64 -0.36
CA ALA A 118 5.90 30.00 0.13
C ALA A 118 7.36 30.46 0.08
N LYS A 119 7.65 31.48 -0.74
CA LYS A 119 8.96 32.15 -0.77
C LYS A 119 9.49 32.39 0.65
N PRO A 120 10.79 32.22 0.91
CA PRO A 120 11.33 32.37 2.24
C PRO A 120 11.35 33.84 2.68
N ALA A 121 10.84 34.12 3.88
CA ALA A 121 11.30 35.09 4.89
C ALA A 121 10.12 35.68 5.73
N PRO A 122 10.41 36.41 6.81
CA PRO A 122 9.97 36.14 8.18
C PRO A 122 8.53 36.60 8.43
N VAL A 123 7.54 35.89 7.88
CA VAL A 123 6.14 36.18 8.19
C VAL A 123 5.73 35.28 9.36
N PRO A 124 5.25 35.84 10.49
CA PRO A 124 4.55 35.07 11.49
C PRO A 124 3.51 34.17 10.81
N ASP A 125 3.42 32.91 11.23
CA ASP A 125 2.49 31.91 10.69
C ASP A 125 2.80 31.38 9.27
N ALA A 126 3.96 31.69 8.67
CA ALA A 126 4.34 31.13 7.36
C ALA A 126 4.28 29.58 7.34
N SER A 127 4.76 28.94 8.41
CA SER A 127 4.69 27.48 8.57
C SER A 127 3.24 26.97 8.67
N ALA A 128 2.39 27.64 9.46
CA ALA A 128 0.98 27.26 9.61
C ALA A 128 0.21 27.42 8.29
N LYS A 129 0.43 28.50 7.55
CA LYS A 129 -0.17 28.74 6.23
C LYS A 129 0.30 27.72 5.20
N ASN A 130 1.59 27.40 5.19
CA ASN A 130 2.14 26.36 4.32
C ASN A 130 1.51 25.00 4.62
N ASN A 131 1.43 24.61 5.90
CA ASN A 131 0.80 23.36 6.32
C ASN A 131 -0.69 23.30 5.98
N ALA A 132 -1.43 24.40 6.14
CA ALA A 132 -2.83 24.48 5.76
C ALA A 132 -3.02 24.33 4.23
N CYS A 133 -2.16 24.97 3.44
CA CYS A 133 -2.16 24.82 1.98
C CYS A 133 -1.87 23.37 1.57
N LEU A 134 -0.81 22.77 2.12
CA LEU A 134 -0.44 21.38 1.84
C LEU A 134 -1.58 20.44 2.23
N GLY A 135 -2.17 20.61 3.42
CA GLY A 135 -3.29 19.81 3.87
C GLY A 135 -4.51 19.89 2.94
N ALA A 136 -4.89 21.09 2.52
CA ALA A 136 -6.01 21.31 1.61
C ALA A 136 -5.72 20.73 0.21
N CYS A 137 -4.53 20.96 -0.32
CA CYS A 137 -4.12 20.44 -1.63
C CYS A 137 -4.04 18.91 -1.64
N SER A 138 -3.44 18.31 -0.62
CA SER A 138 -3.37 16.84 -0.48
C SER A 138 -4.75 16.19 -0.38
N ALA A 139 -5.76 16.90 0.13
CA ALA A 139 -7.13 16.41 0.21
C ALA A 139 -7.85 16.40 -1.16
N GLU A 140 -7.29 17.05 -2.18
CA GLU A 140 -7.82 16.99 -3.56
C GLU A 140 -7.59 15.59 -4.20
N ASP A 141 -6.66 14.77 -3.67
CA ASP A 141 -6.46 13.41 -4.16
C ASP A 141 -7.49 12.44 -3.55
N PRO A 142 -8.36 11.79 -4.37
CA PRO A 142 -9.36 10.84 -3.87
C PRO A 142 -8.75 9.57 -3.26
N ALA A 143 -7.45 9.32 -3.40
CA ALA A 143 -6.70 8.23 -2.78
C ALA A 143 -6.05 8.61 -1.44
N ALA A 144 -6.00 9.90 -1.07
CA ALA A 144 -5.23 10.38 0.08
C ALA A 144 -5.58 9.64 1.38
N ASP A 145 -6.87 9.50 1.70
CA ASP A 145 -7.30 8.86 2.94
C ASP A 145 -7.01 7.35 2.94
N ARG A 146 -7.17 6.68 1.79
CA ARG A 146 -6.85 5.25 1.68
C ARG A 146 -5.36 4.99 1.84
N VAL A 147 -4.51 5.84 1.25
CA VAL A 147 -3.05 5.73 1.38
C VAL A 147 -2.60 6.02 2.82
N LYS A 148 -3.17 7.05 3.46
CA LYS A 148 -2.88 7.39 4.87
C LYS A 148 -3.28 6.28 5.83
N ALA A 149 -4.38 5.56 5.55
CA ALA A 149 -4.86 4.46 6.38
C ALA A 149 -3.92 3.22 6.41
N CYS A 150 -2.85 3.20 5.62
CA CYS A 150 -1.88 2.11 5.60
C CYS A 150 -0.75 2.24 6.63
N SER A 151 -0.60 3.37 7.34
CA SER A 151 0.36 3.49 8.43
C SER A 151 -0.16 4.41 9.54
N PRO A 152 -0.04 4.02 10.83
CA PRO A 152 0.54 2.76 11.31
C PRO A 152 -0.36 1.54 11.07
N VAL A 153 0.23 0.34 10.98
CA VAL A 153 -0.50 -0.94 10.80
C VAL A 153 -1.01 -1.49 12.14
N ASN A 154 -1.69 -0.66 12.93
CA ASN A 154 -2.24 -1.06 14.25
C ASN A 154 -3.56 -1.85 14.17
N TRP A 155 -4.17 -1.89 12.98
CA TRP A 155 -5.42 -2.58 12.68
C TRP A 155 -5.24 -4.07 12.35
N LEU A 156 -4.00 -4.52 12.22
CA LEU A 156 -3.64 -5.93 12.02
C LEU A 156 -3.27 -6.57 13.35
#